data_AF-A0A838NRX5-F1
#
_entry.id   AF-A0A838NRX5-F1
#
_cell.length_a   1.000
_cell.length_b   1.000
_cell.length_c   1.000
_cell.angle_alpha   90.00
_cell.angle_beta   90.00
_cell.angle_gamma   90.00
#
_symmetry.space_group_name_H-M   'P 1'
#
loop_
_entity.id
_entity.type
_entity.pdbx_description
1 polymer ?
#
loop_
_entity_poly.entity_id
_entity_poly.type
_entity_poly.pdbx_seq_one_letter_code
_entity_poly.pdbx_strand_id
1 'polypeptide(L)'
;MAARRMKDRRGAMLALVGLVMVGMLSFLAVVVDMSRMYTQKNELQTAADAAALAGLSQLYGDLTMVDDTAIKYGEQNKVQKQTITIDGAEVICGVWTPDTGPFTPNAGGICEITDNAVSVTARAAALSAMPSIL
;
A
#
# COMPACT_ATOMS: atom_id res chain seq x y z
N MET A 1 -2.75 15.34 -65.23
CA MET A 1 -3.05 16.00 -63.95
C MET A 1 -3.22 14.99 -62.79
N ALA A 2 -2.21 14.18 -62.47
CA ALA A 2 -2.33 13.11 -61.44
C ALA A 2 -1.46 13.32 -60.19
N ALA A 3 -0.41 14.15 -60.25
CA ALA A 3 0.58 14.27 -59.18
C ALA A 3 0.15 15.14 -57.97
N ARG A 4 -0.96 15.90 -58.07
CA ARG A 4 -1.39 16.83 -57.00
C ARG A 4 -2.17 16.14 -55.87
N ARG A 5 -2.95 15.09 -56.17
CA ARG A 5 -3.78 14.38 -55.16
C ARG A 5 -2.98 13.56 -54.14
N MET A 6 -1.76 13.12 -54.46
CA MET A 6 -0.93 12.35 -53.52
C MET A 6 -0.29 13.22 -52.44
N LYS A 7 -0.11 14.53 -52.70
CA LYS A 7 0.52 15.47 -51.76
C LYS A 7 -0.47 15.96 -50.70
N ASP A 8 -1.76 16.07 -51.04
CA ASP A 8 -2.82 16.48 -50.10
C ASP A 8 -3.16 15.41 -49.04
N ARG A 9 -2.96 14.11 -49.33
CA ARG A 9 -3.19 13.03 -48.34
C ARG A 9 -2.18 13.03 -47.19
N ARG A 10 -0.97 13.55 -47.40
CA ARG A 10 0.08 13.59 -46.37
C ARG A 10 -0.26 14.56 -45.23
N GLY A 11 -0.92 15.69 -45.54
CA GLY A 11 -1.40 16.63 -44.53
C GLY A 11 -2.53 16.06 -43.68
N ALA A 12 -3.49 15.38 -44.32
CA ALA A 12 -4.60 14.72 -43.61
C ALA A 12 -4.10 13.57 -42.70
N MET A 13 -3.10 12.81 -43.13
CA MET A 13 -2.48 11.76 -42.30
C MET A 13 -1.75 12.35 -41.08
N LEU A 14 -1.04 13.47 -41.23
CA LEU A 14 -0.39 14.16 -40.11
C LEU A 14 -1.41 14.61 -39.06
N ALA A 15 -2.56 15.14 -39.49
CA ALA A 15 -3.64 15.52 -38.57
C ALA A 15 -4.23 14.31 -37.84
N LEU A 16 -4.47 13.21 -38.55
CA LEU A 16 -5.01 11.98 -37.96
C LEU A 16 -4.04 11.35 -36.96
N VAL A 17 -2.74 11.28 -37.30
CA VAL A 17 -1.70 10.79 -36.38
C VAL A 17 -1.58 11.70 -35.16
N GLY A 18 -1.62 13.02 -35.33
CA GLY A 18 -1.63 13.97 -34.22
C GLY A 18 -2.81 13.75 -33.28
N LEU A 19 -4.01 13.54 -33.83
CA LEU A 19 -5.22 13.25 -33.05
C LEU A 19 -5.09 11.94 -32.26
N VAL A 20 -4.62 10.87 -32.90
CA VAL A 20 -4.43 9.57 -32.26
C VAL A 20 -3.35 9.65 -31.17
N MET A 21 -2.26 10.36 -31.42
CA MET A 21 -1.20 10.59 -30.42
C MET A 21 -1.72 11.32 -29.19
N VAL A 22 -2.52 12.37 -29.36
CA VAL A 22 -3.17 13.09 -28.25
C VAL A 22 -4.10 12.13 -27.48
N GLY A 23 -4.87 11.31 -28.19
CA GLY A 23 -5.69 10.26 -27.59
C GLY A 23 -4.88 9.27 -26.76
N MET A 24 -3.79 8.74 -27.30
CA MET A 24 -2.91 7.81 -26.58
C MET A 24 -2.28 8.46 -25.33
N LEU A 25 -1.84 9.72 -25.42
CA LEU A 25 -1.29 10.46 -24.27
C LEU A 25 -2.34 10.67 -23.16
N SER A 26 -3.61 10.89 -23.52
CA SER A 26 -4.68 11.03 -22.54
C SER A 26 -4.91 9.74 -21.74
N PHE A 27 -4.87 8.58 -22.40
CA PHE A 27 -4.98 7.29 -21.72
C PHE A 27 -3.75 7.00 -20.84
N LEU A 28 -2.55 7.40 -21.27
CA LEU A 28 -1.34 7.24 -20.47
C LEU A 28 -1.42 7.99 -19.14
N ALA A 29 -2.03 9.18 -19.10
CA ALA A 29 -2.23 9.91 -17.85
C ALA A 29 -3.05 9.08 -16.85
N VAL A 30 -4.17 8.50 -17.29
CA VAL A 30 -5.03 7.65 -16.46
C VAL A 30 -4.29 6.39 -15.98
N VAL A 31 -3.51 5.76 -16.86
CA VAL A 31 -2.71 4.57 -16.51
C VAL A 31 -1.68 4.89 -15.44
N VAL A 32 -1.01 6.04 -15.52
CA VAL A 32 -0.02 6.47 -14.51
C VAL A 32 -0.68 6.69 -13.15
N ASP A 33 -1.84 7.33 -13.12
CA ASP A 33 -2.59 7.54 -11.86
C ASP A 33 -3.02 6.20 -11.25
N MET A 34 -3.52 5.29 -12.07
CA MET A 34 -3.91 3.94 -11.63
C MET A 34 -2.70 3.13 -11.13
N SER A 35 -1.57 3.19 -11.84
CA SER A 35 -0.32 2.54 -11.44
C SER A 35 0.12 2.99 -10.04
N ARG A 36 0.06 4.29 -9.76
CA ARG A 36 0.40 4.83 -8.43
C ARG A 36 -0.53 4.35 -7.33
N MET A 37 -1.82 4.15 -7.62
CA MET A 37 -2.77 3.62 -6.63
C MET A 37 -2.47 2.17 -6.29
N TYR A 38 -2.16 1.34 -7.29
CA TYR A 38 -1.80 -0.06 -7.04
C TYR A 38 -0.48 -0.20 -6.30
N THR A 39 0.54 0.60 -6.64
CA THR A 39 1.82 0.60 -5.93
C THR A 39 1.63 0.95 -4.46
N GLN A 40 0.83 1.97 -4.13
CA GLN A 40 0.52 2.33 -2.73
C GLN A 40 -0.06 1.15 -1.96
N LYS A 41 -1.03 0.45 -2.54
CA LYS A 41 -1.67 -0.70 -1.89
C LYS A 41 -0.67 -1.81 -1.61
N ASN A 42 0.18 -2.13 -2.58
CA ASN A 42 1.20 -3.17 -2.42
C ASN A 42 2.25 -2.79 -1.36
N GLU A 43 2.70 -1.54 -1.35
CA GLU A 43 3.68 -1.08 -0.36
C GLU A 43 3.06 -1.08 1.06
N LEU A 44 1.79 -0.68 1.22
CA LEU A 44 1.07 -0.76 2.51
C LEU A 44 0.95 -2.18 3.02
N GLN A 45 0.58 -3.11 2.13
CA GLN A 45 0.49 -4.52 2.48
C GLN A 45 1.86 -5.08 2.86
N THR A 46 2.91 -4.71 2.11
CA THR A 46 4.29 -5.12 2.44
C THR A 46 4.73 -4.61 3.81
N ALA A 47 4.37 -3.37 4.16
CA ALA A 47 4.66 -2.81 5.48
C ALA A 47 3.90 -3.53 6.60
N ALA A 48 2.62 -3.83 6.39
CA ALA A 48 1.81 -4.59 7.35
C ALA A 48 2.35 -6.02 7.56
N ASP A 49 2.70 -6.72 6.48
CA ASP A 49 3.24 -8.08 6.53
C ASP A 49 4.60 -8.10 7.24
N ALA A 50 5.46 -7.11 6.97
CA ALA A 50 6.75 -6.97 7.65
C ALA A 50 6.58 -6.67 9.15
N ALA A 51 5.64 -5.79 9.51
CA ALA A 51 5.32 -5.48 10.91
C ALA A 51 4.78 -6.70 11.65
N ALA A 52 3.85 -7.44 11.04
CA ALA A 52 3.26 -8.64 11.63
C ALA A 52 4.30 -9.74 11.85
N LEU A 53 5.18 -9.98 10.87
CA LEU A 53 6.25 -10.97 11.00
C LEU A 53 7.27 -10.57 12.07
N ALA A 54 7.62 -9.30 12.13
CA ALA A 54 8.51 -8.76 13.15
C ALA A 54 7.91 -8.85 14.56
N GLY A 55 6.64 -8.50 14.74
CA GLY A 55 5.93 -8.68 16.01
C GLY A 55 5.85 -10.15 16.43
N LEU A 56 5.50 -11.04 15.50
CA LEU A 56 5.44 -12.47 15.76
C LEU A 56 6.79 -13.06 16.15
N SER A 57 7.90 -12.53 15.61
CA SER A 57 9.24 -12.97 16.00
C SER A 57 9.54 -12.73 17.49
N GLN A 58 8.95 -11.68 18.09
CA GLN A 58 9.15 -11.34 19.49
C GLN A 58 8.22 -12.09 20.44
N LEU A 59 7.17 -12.71 19.91
CA LEU A 59 6.25 -13.52 20.70
C LEU A 59 6.94 -14.72 21.38
N TYR A 60 8.01 -15.23 20.78
CA TYR A 60 8.86 -16.28 21.35
C TYR A 60 10.09 -15.77 22.12
N GLY A 61 10.33 -14.46 22.11
CA GLY A 61 11.51 -13.82 22.69
C GLY A 61 11.16 -12.97 23.91
N ASP A 62 10.64 -11.77 23.65
CA ASP A 62 10.23 -10.80 24.67
C ASP A 62 8.89 -10.17 24.29
N LEU A 63 7.85 -10.50 25.06
CA LEU A 63 6.48 -10.04 24.84
C LEU A 63 6.34 -8.51 24.98
N THR A 64 7.23 -7.85 25.71
CA THR A 64 7.19 -6.39 25.89
C THR A 64 7.70 -5.62 24.68
N MET A 65 8.44 -6.29 23.78
CA MET A 65 9.07 -5.70 22.60
C MET A 65 8.27 -5.95 21.31
N VAL A 66 7.11 -6.60 21.39
CA VAL A 66 6.30 -6.97 20.22
C VAL A 66 5.88 -5.72 19.44
N ASP A 67 5.35 -4.71 20.13
CA ASP A 67 4.88 -3.47 19.51
C ASP A 67 6.04 -2.66 18.94
N ASP A 68 7.09 -2.43 19.73
CA ASP A 68 8.27 -1.66 19.31
C ASP A 68 8.96 -2.29 18.09
N THR A 69 9.04 -3.62 18.05
CA THR A 69 9.67 -4.35 16.94
C THR A 69 8.75 -4.33 15.72
N ALA A 70 7.45 -4.55 15.88
CA ALA A 70 6.47 -4.45 14.79
C ALA A 70 6.49 -3.06 14.14
N ILE A 71 6.48 -1.99 14.95
CA ILE A 71 6.56 -0.60 14.49
C ILE A 71 7.87 -0.36 13.76
N LYS A 72 9.01 -0.74 14.35
CA LYS A 72 10.34 -0.52 13.75
C LYS A 72 10.48 -1.13 12.36
N TYR A 73 9.98 -2.34 12.16
CA TYR A 73 10.05 -3.01 10.86
C TYR A 73 8.95 -2.56 9.89
N GLY A 74 7.77 -2.17 10.39
CA GLY A 74 6.75 -1.52 9.59
C GLY A 74 7.19 -0.17 9.03
N GLU A 75 7.79 0.69 9.86
CA GLU A 75 8.28 2.02 9.48
C GLU A 75 9.45 1.98 8.46
N GLN A 76 10.22 0.88 8.45
CA GLN A 76 11.27 0.67 7.43
C GLN A 76 10.68 0.45 6.04
N ASN A 77 9.45 -0.04 5.94
CA ASN A 77 8.76 -0.29 4.68
C ASN A 77 7.98 0.97 4.26
N LYS A 78 8.67 1.86 3.56
CA LYS A 78 8.12 3.15 3.11
C LYS A 78 7.08 2.97 2.02
N VAL A 79 6.00 3.75 2.09
CA VAL A 79 4.97 3.86 1.05
C VAL A 79 5.14 5.18 0.33
N GLN A 80 5.32 5.16 -0.98
CA GLN A 80 5.64 6.33 -1.81
C GLN A 80 6.77 7.21 -1.27
N LYS A 81 7.80 6.60 -0.68
CA LYS A 81 8.94 7.30 -0.02
C LYS A 81 8.57 8.04 1.28
N GLN A 82 7.34 7.94 1.75
CA GLN A 82 6.91 8.44 3.05
C GLN A 82 7.00 7.33 4.10
N THR A 83 7.41 7.69 5.30
CA THR A 83 7.34 6.79 6.46
C THR A 83 5.89 6.78 6.95
N ILE A 84 5.35 5.58 7.16
CA ILE A 84 4.04 5.41 7.79
C ILE A 84 4.28 5.28 9.27
N THR A 85 3.61 6.12 10.06
CA THR A 85 3.54 5.92 11.51
C THR A 85 2.47 4.86 11.77
N ILE A 86 2.90 3.69 12.22
CA ILE A 86 2.01 2.64 12.72
C ILE A 86 1.81 2.93 14.21
N ASP A 87 0.56 3.11 14.64
CA ASP A 87 0.25 3.25 16.06
C ASP A 87 0.42 1.88 16.74
N GLY A 88 1.09 1.85 17.90
CA GLY A 88 1.26 0.61 18.67
C GLY A 88 -0.07 -0.01 19.09
N ALA A 89 -1.13 0.80 19.23
CA ALA A 89 -2.48 0.31 19.50
C ALA A 89 -3.12 -0.48 18.32
N GLU A 90 -2.48 -0.47 17.14
CA GLU A 90 -2.95 -1.15 15.93
C GLU A 90 -2.26 -2.52 15.72
N VAL A 91 -1.36 -2.90 16.64
CA VAL A 91 -0.75 -4.22 16.75
C VAL A 91 -1.54 -5.01 17.80
N ILE A 92 -2.22 -6.07 17.37
CA ILE A 92 -3.07 -6.90 18.24
C ILE A 92 -2.55 -8.32 18.24
N CYS A 93 -2.16 -8.81 19.42
CA CYS A 93 -1.81 -10.20 19.63
C CYS A 93 -3.06 -11.07 19.83
N GLY A 94 -2.95 -12.33 19.44
CA GLY A 94 -4.03 -13.28 19.62
C GLY A 94 -3.71 -14.68 19.14
N VAL A 95 -4.77 -15.48 19.08
CA VAL A 95 -4.69 -16.87 18.67
C VAL A 95 -5.37 -17.05 17.33
N TRP A 96 -4.64 -17.65 16.38
CA TRP A 96 -5.17 -18.16 15.15
C TRP A 96 -5.00 -19.68 15.11
N THR A 97 -6.10 -20.40 14.96
CA THR A 97 -6.07 -21.85 14.72
C THR A 97 -6.87 -22.21 13.48
N PRO A 98 -6.38 -23.13 12.64
CA PRO A 98 -7.02 -23.48 11.37
C PRO A 98 -8.43 -24.08 11.54
N ASP A 99 -8.74 -24.62 12.72
CA ASP A 99 -9.97 -25.36 12.99
C ASP A 99 -11.10 -24.50 13.60
N THR A 100 -10.81 -23.32 14.16
CA THR A 100 -11.81 -22.51 14.91
C THR A 100 -12.26 -21.22 14.22
N GLY A 101 -11.69 -20.87 13.07
CA GLY A 101 -12.15 -19.73 12.27
C GLY A 101 -11.22 -18.50 12.35
N PRO A 102 -11.74 -17.26 12.20
CA PRO A 102 -10.92 -16.07 12.05
C PRO A 102 -10.06 -15.78 13.30
N PHE A 103 -9.04 -14.94 13.12
CA PHE A 103 -8.17 -14.46 14.19
C PHE A 103 -8.97 -14.03 15.42
N THR A 104 -8.64 -14.60 16.58
CA THR A 104 -9.26 -14.25 17.86
C THR A 104 -8.30 -13.36 18.65
N PRO A 105 -8.62 -12.06 18.84
CA PRO A 105 -7.76 -11.16 19.58
C PRO A 105 -7.71 -11.56 21.06
N ASN A 106 -6.55 -11.41 21.69
CA ASN A 106 -6.41 -11.73 23.09
C ASN A 106 -7.13 -10.68 23.97
N ALA A 107 -7.69 -11.11 25.10
CA ALA A 107 -8.48 -10.23 25.95
C ALA A 107 -7.60 -9.14 26.57
N GLY A 108 -7.93 -7.87 26.32
CA GLY A 108 -7.19 -6.72 26.85
C GLY A 108 -6.07 -6.20 25.95
N GLY A 109 -5.88 -6.75 24.75
CA GLY A 109 -4.90 -6.23 23.78
C GLY A 109 -3.44 -6.43 24.20
N ILE A 110 -3.20 -7.33 25.16
CA ILE A 110 -1.87 -7.70 25.64
C ILE A 110 -1.41 -8.97 24.93
N CYS A 111 -0.10 -9.05 24.65
CA CYS A 111 0.53 -10.23 24.08
C CYS A 111 0.89 -11.23 25.17
N GLU A 112 0.42 -12.47 25.05
CA GLU A 112 0.68 -13.55 26.00
C GLU A 112 1.49 -14.68 25.35
N ILE A 113 2.17 -15.49 26.17
CA ILE A 113 2.96 -16.65 25.73
C ILE A 113 2.13 -17.73 25.01
N THR A 114 0.81 -17.70 25.15
CA THR A 114 -0.13 -18.60 24.47
C THR A 114 -0.57 -18.11 23.10
N ASP A 115 -0.28 -16.85 22.77
CA ASP A 115 -0.59 -16.29 21.47
C ASP A 115 0.32 -16.91 20.40
N ASN A 116 -0.23 -17.05 19.19
CA ASN A 116 0.50 -17.59 18.04
C ASN A 116 0.32 -16.75 16.77
N ALA A 117 -0.39 -15.63 16.87
CA ALA A 117 -0.69 -14.74 15.77
C ALA A 117 -0.65 -13.27 16.21
N VAL A 118 -0.22 -12.42 15.28
CA VAL A 118 -0.22 -10.95 15.44
C VAL A 118 -0.94 -10.36 14.25
N SER A 119 -1.95 -9.54 14.51
CA SER A 119 -2.66 -8.76 13.51
C SER A 119 -2.15 -7.32 13.57
N VAL A 120 -1.65 -6.83 12.43
CA VAL A 120 -1.25 -5.43 12.29
C VAL A 120 -2.14 -4.80 11.23
N THR A 121 -2.76 -3.68 11.58
CA THR A 121 -3.44 -2.85 10.58
C THR A 121 -2.52 -1.68 10.22
N ALA A 122 -2.19 -1.53 8.94
CA ALA A 122 -1.40 -0.41 8.45
C ALA A 122 -2.35 0.58 7.76
N ARG A 123 -2.39 1.83 8.24
CA ARG A 123 -3.16 2.90 7.61
C ARG A 123 -2.25 3.76 6.75
N ALA A 124 -2.68 4.03 5.53
CA ALA A 124 -2.05 5.08 4.73
C ALA A 124 -2.20 6.41 5.48
N ALA A 125 -1.10 7.16 5.64
CA ALA A 125 -1.05 8.46 6.32
C ALA A 125 -1.84 9.59 5.62
N ALA A 126 -2.86 9.26 4.83
CA ALA A 126 -3.73 10.24 4.17
C ALA A 126 -4.69 10.95 5.15
N LEU A 127 -4.79 10.51 6.41
CA LEU A 127 -5.67 11.13 7.41
C LEU A 127 -4.97 11.81 8.60
N SER A 128 -3.68 11.58 8.85
CA SER A 128 -2.98 12.24 9.98
C SER A 128 -2.34 13.59 9.62
N ALA A 129 -2.29 13.93 8.32
CA ALA A 129 -1.70 15.16 7.81
C ALA A 129 -2.73 16.24 7.43
N MET A 130 -4.01 16.10 7.79
CA MET A 130 -4.92 17.25 7.76
C MET A 130 -4.63 18.11 8.99
N PRO A 131 -3.97 19.29 8.87
CA PRO A 131 -3.99 20.24 9.96
C PRO A 131 -5.45 20.54 10.27
N SER A 132 -5.81 20.40 11.54
CA SER A 132 -7.07 20.84 12.09
C SER A 132 -7.31 22.30 11.68
N ILE A 133 -8.20 22.53 10.73
CA ILE A 133 -8.79 23.85 10.53
C ILE A 133 -9.93 23.96 11.54
N LEU A 134 -9.58 24.32 12.77
CA LEU A 134 -10.36 25.18 13.66
C LEU A 134 -9.40 26.18 14.31
#